data_AF-A0A1X2GPG2-F1
#
_entry.id   AF-A0A1X2GPG2-F1
#
_cell.length_a   1.000
_cell.length_b   1.000
_cell.length_c   1.000
_cell.angle_alpha   90.00
_cell.angle_beta   90.00
_cell.angle_gamma   90.00
#
_symmetry.space_group_name_H-M   'P 1'
#
loop_
_entity.id
_entity.type
_entity.pdbx_description
1 polymer ?
#
loop_
_entity_poly.entity_id
_entity_poly.type
_entity_poly.pdbx_seq_one_letter_code
_entity_poly.pdbx_strand_id
1 'polypeptide(L)'
;MDDDIWGSSSDDLDYERSIAEKEWNQLQENHGNVGYKVGIVEGQEQHMQKGFDRGYEEGISIGLQLGQLQGRLGAHVAFYQQVEPNESRANALQELFQELTRVDLHHLFDKAYFENPAAPDSAPHRLLQQWQQRIEQALNTN
;
A
#
# COMPACT_ATOMS: atom_id res chain seq x y z
N MET A 1 50.98 -50.34 -31.33
CA MET A 1 51.47 -48.96 -31.50
C MET A 1 50.23 -48.11 -31.33
N ASP A 2 49.91 -47.81 -30.09
CA ASP A 2 48.74 -47.02 -29.73
C ASP A 2 49.24 -45.58 -29.65
N ASP A 3 49.12 -44.86 -30.76
CA ASP A 3 49.37 -43.43 -30.78
C ASP A 3 48.27 -42.77 -29.95
N ASP A 4 48.64 -42.26 -28.77
CA ASP A 4 47.81 -41.41 -27.93
C ASP A 4 47.50 -40.11 -28.68
N ILE A 5 46.46 -40.17 -29.53
CA ILE A 5 45.90 -39.05 -30.30
C ILE A 5 45.35 -37.94 -29.39
N TRP A 6 45.25 -38.19 -28.08
CA TRP A 6 44.73 -37.28 -27.06
C TRP A 6 45.80 -36.80 -26.06
N GLY A 7 47.08 -36.79 -26.47
CA GLY A 7 48.10 -36.04 -25.74
C GLY A 7 47.85 -34.55 -25.90
N SER A 8 47.02 -33.97 -25.03
CA SER A 8 46.76 -32.53 -24.95
C SER A 8 48.10 -31.78 -25.05
N SER A 9 48.29 -31.11 -26.20
CA SER A 9 49.49 -30.29 -26.41
C SER A 9 49.50 -29.20 -25.35
N SER A 10 50.68 -28.79 -24.87
CA SER A 10 50.81 -27.66 -23.95
C SER A 10 50.05 -26.41 -24.46
N ASP A 11 50.00 -26.23 -25.78
CA ASP A 11 49.25 -25.15 -26.45
C ASP A 11 47.72 -25.27 -26.27
N ASP A 12 47.16 -26.49 -26.22
CA ASP A 12 45.71 -26.69 -26.02
C ASP A 12 45.32 -26.34 -24.57
N LEU A 13 46.14 -26.70 -23.59
CA LEU A 13 45.93 -26.35 -22.18
C LEU A 13 46.04 -24.84 -21.92
N ASP A 14 47.00 -24.18 -22.58
CA ASP A 14 47.16 -22.73 -22.48
C ASP A 14 46.02 -21.98 -23.17
N TYR A 15 45.50 -22.53 -24.29
CA TYR A 15 44.31 -22.01 -24.96
C TYR A 15 43.06 -22.14 -24.08
N GLU A 16 42.80 -23.32 -23.51
CA GLU A 16 41.68 -23.57 -22.59
C GLU A 16 41.75 -22.66 -21.36
N ARG A 17 42.94 -22.47 -20.76
CA ARG A 17 43.14 -21.54 -19.65
C ARG A 17 42.80 -20.10 -20.05
N SER A 18 43.22 -19.65 -21.23
CA SER A 18 42.96 -18.29 -21.70
C SER A 18 41.47 -18.01 -21.94
N ILE A 19 40.74 -19.01 -22.43
CA ILE A 19 39.28 -18.96 -22.59
C ILE A 19 38.61 -18.93 -21.23
N ALA A 20 39.02 -19.79 -20.29
CA ALA A 20 38.47 -19.83 -18.94
C ALA A 20 38.67 -18.49 -18.19
N GLU A 21 39.84 -17.86 -18.29
CA GLU A 21 40.10 -16.54 -17.70
C GLU A 21 39.23 -15.44 -18.31
N LYS A 22 39.02 -15.47 -19.62
CA LYS A 22 38.14 -14.51 -20.30
C LYS A 22 36.68 -14.69 -19.88
N GLU A 23 36.20 -15.93 -19.83
CA GLU A 23 34.85 -16.25 -19.36
C GLU A 23 34.66 -15.86 -17.90
N TRP A 24 35.67 -16.10 -17.05
CA TRP A 24 35.66 -15.70 -15.65
C TRP A 24 35.56 -14.18 -15.49
N ASN A 25 36.36 -13.41 -16.24
CA ASN A 25 36.32 -11.95 -16.22
C ASN A 25 34.97 -11.41 -16.70
N GLN A 26 34.42 -11.99 -17.77
CA GLN A 26 33.10 -11.61 -18.28
C GLN A 26 32.00 -11.93 -17.28
N LEU A 27 32.08 -13.10 -16.63
CA LEU A 27 31.15 -13.49 -15.57
C LEU A 27 31.24 -12.50 -14.40
N GLN A 28 32.45 -12.15 -13.95
CA GLN A 28 32.67 -11.20 -12.87
C GLN A 28 32.11 -9.80 -13.17
N GLU A 29 32.36 -9.25 -14.37
CA GLU A 29 31.78 -7.97 -14.79
C GLU A 29 30.25 -8.02 -14.83
N ASN A 30 29.70 -9.10 -15.40
CA ASN A 30 28.26 -9.27 -15.47
C ASN A 30 27.63 -9.36 -14.07
N HIS A 31 28.22 -10.13 -13.16
CA HIS A 31 27.76 -10.21 -11.77
C HIS A 31 27.88 -8.88 -11.04
N GLY A 32 28.96 -8.11 -11.24
CA GLY A 32 29.11 -6.77 -10.66
C GLY A 32 28.03 -5.80 -11.14
N ASN A 33 27.79 -5.77 -12.46
CA ASN A 33 26.78 -4.91 -13.06
C ASN A 33 25.36 -5.29 -12.65
N VAL A 34 25.06 -6.59 -12.62
CA VAL A 34 23.75 -7.09 -12.16
C VAL A 34 23.58 -6.81 -10.66
N GLY A 35 24.58 -7.12 -9.84
CA GLY A 35 24.56 -6.88 -8.40
C GLY A 35 24.35 -5.42 -8.04
N TYR A 36 25.00 -4.49 -8.76
CA TYR A 36 24.80 -3.05 -8.55
C TYR A 36 23.37 -2.61 -8.88
N LYS A 37 22.82 -3.06 -10.02
CA LYS A 37 21.42 -2.75 -10.39
C LYS A 37 20.43 -3.32 -9.37
N VAL A 38 20.62 -4.58 -8.97
CA VAL A 38 19.79 -5.24 -7.97
C VAL A 38 19.86 -4.51 -6.64
N GLY A 39 21.07 -4.12 -6.18
CA GLY A 39 21.24 -3.38 -4.93
C GLY A 39 20.55 -2.00 -4.93
N ILE A 40 20.54 -1.29 -6.06
CA ILE A 40 19.77 -0.04 -6.19
C ILE A 40 18.28 -0.30 -6.06
N VAL A 41 17.77 -1.29 -6.80
CA VAL A 41 16.34 -1.62 -6.82
C VAL A 41 15.89 -2.09 -5.44
N GLU A 42 16.64 -2.99 -4.82
CA GLU A 42 16.35 -3.53 -3.50
C GLU A 42 16.38 -2.43 -2.43
N GLY A 43 17.35 -1.51 -2.50
CA GLY A 43 17.38 -0.35 -1.61
C GLY A 43 16.14 0.53 -1.74
N GLN A 44 15.74 0.85 -2.99
CA GLN A 44 14.54 1.64 -3.25
C GLN A 44 13.28 0.93 -2.75
N GLU A 45 13.17 -0.38 -3.00
CA GLU A 45 12.04 -1.18 -2.58
C GLU A 45 11.94 -1.26 -1.06
N GLN A 46 13.04 -1.55 -0.35
CA GLN A 46 13.04 -1.59 1.11
C GLN A 46 12.60 -0.27 1.75
N HIS A 47 12.95 0.87 1.14
CA HIS A 47 12.48 2.18 1.59
C HIS A 47 10.98 2.39 1.30
N MET A 48 10.51 1.99 0.12
CA MET A 48 9.11 2.09 -0.29
C MET A 48 8.19 1.20 0.57
N GLN A 49 8.57 -0.05 0.81
CA GLN A 49 7.77 -1.02 1.56
C GLN A 49 7.51 -0.55 2.99
N LYS A 50 8.50 0.04 3.66
CA LYS A 50 8.30 0.62 5.00
C LYS A 50 7.23 1.72 5.03
N GLY A 51 7.14 2.53 3.98
CA GLY A 51 6.10 3.54 3.84
C GLY A 51 4.73 2.91 3.58
N PHE A 52 4.70 1.88 2.73
CA PHE A 52 3.49 1.12 2.42
C PHE A 52 2.93 0.41 3.66
N ASP A 53 3.76 -0.34 4.40
CA ASP A 53 3.34 -1.12 5.57
C ASP A 53 2.68 -0.22 6.62
N ARG A 54 3.29 0.95 6.90
CA ARG A 54 2.70 1.94 7.82
C ARG A 54 1.35 2.45 7.31
N GLY A 55 1.29 2.87 6.05
CA GLY A 55 0.04 3.35 5.45
C GLY A 55 -1.04 2.27 5.37
N TYR A 56 -0.66 1.01 5.24
CA TYR A 56 -1.56 -0.13 5.20
C TYR A 56 -2.20 -0.40 6.57
N GLU A 57 -1.40 -0.46 7.64
CA GLU A 57 -1.91 -0.63 9.01
C GLU A 57 -2.88 0.51 9.40
N GLU A 58 -2.47 1.76 9.15
CA GLU A 58 -3.26 2.94 9.48
C GLU A 58 -4.51 3.04 8.60
N GLY A 59 -4.36 2.79 7.30
CA GLY A 59 -5.45 2.81 6.32
C GLY A 59 -6.53 1.77 6.62
N ILE A 60 -6.16 0.57 7.08
CA ILE A 60 -7.12 -0.44 7.53
C ILE A 60 -7.92 0.06 8.73
N SER A 61 -7.25 0.60 9.75
CA SER A 61 -7.91 1.07 10.97
C SER A 61 -8.93 2.18 10.66
N ILE A 62 -8.53 3.16 9.86
CA ILE A 62 -9.39 4.29 9.47
C ILE A 62 -10.51 3.82 8.54
N GLY A 63 -10.19 2.99 7.55
CA GLY A 63 -11.15 2.43 6.60
C GLY A 63 -12.23 1.58 7.29
N LEU A 64 -11.84 0.79 8.30
CA LEU A 64 -12.78 0.00 9.11
C LEU A 64 -13.74 0.91 9.88
N GLN A 65 -13.24 1.96 10.53
CA GLN A 65 -14.07 2.91 11.26
C GLN A 65 -15.05 3.65 10.33
N LEU A 66 -14.57 4.07 9.16
CA LEU A 66 -15.43 4.72 8.15
C LEU A 66 -16.52 3.76 7.66
N GLY A 67 -16.16 2.50 7.37
CA GLY A 67 -17.11 1.47 6.97
C GLY A 67 -18.17 1.18 8.05
N GLN A 68 -17.78 1.20 9.33
CA GLN A 68 -18.72 1.06 10.45
C GLN A 68 -19.70 2.24 10.52
N LEU A 69 -19.22 3.48 10.32
CA LEU A 69 -20.09 4.67 10.28
C LEU A 69 -21.09 4.59 9.10
N GLN A 70 -20.62 4.22 7.91
CA GLN A 70 -21.46 3.99 6.74
C GLN A 70 -22.50 2.89 6.99
N GLY A 71 -22.09 1.78 7.59
CA GLY A 71 -22.99 0.67 7.93
C GLY A 71 -24.06 1.07 8.94
N ARG A 72 -23.70 1.81 10.00
CA ARG A 72 -24.67 2.34 10.98
C ARG A 72 -25.68 3.27 10.31
N LEU A 73 -25.21 4.20 9.47
CA LEU A 73 -26.07 5.15 8.79
C LEU A 73 -27.02 4.45 7.81
N GLY A 74 -26.53 3.48 7.04
CA GLY A 74 -27.34 2.65 6.15
C GLY A 74 -28.40 1.84 6.89
N ALA A 75 -28.07 1.29 8.06
CA ALA A 75 -29.04 0.59 8.91
C ALA A 75 -30.15 1.52 9.39
N HIS A 76 -29.83 2.76 9.79
CA HIS A 76 -30.82 3.75 10.19
C HIS A 76 -31.72 4.19 9.02
N VAL A 77 -31.16 4.37 7.82
CA VAL A 77 -31.96 4.66 6.61
C VAL A 77 -32.96 3.53 6.35
N ALA A 78 -32.51 2.27 6.37
CA ALA A 78 -33.39 1.12 6.18
C ALA A 78 -34.48 1.03 7.26
N PHE A 79 -34.13 1.33 8.52
CA PHE A 79 -35.08 1.36 9.63
C PHE A 79 -36.21 2.39 9.42
N TYR A 80 -35.88 3.63 9.05
CA TYR A 80 -36.87 4.69 8.79
C TYR A 80 -37.63 4.53 7.47
N GLN A 81 -37.19 3.63 6.58
CA GLN A 81 -37.92 3.28 5.37
C GLN A 81 -38.90 2.12 5.60
N GLN A 82 -38.55 1.14 6.45
CA GLN A 82 -39.29 -0.11 6.58
C GLN A 82 -40.08 -0.26 7.88
N VAL A 83 -39.55 0.25 9.00
CA VAL A 83 -40.10 0.00 10.34
C VAL A 83 -40.93 1.19 10.82
N GLU A 84 -40.36 2.39 10.77
CA GLU A 84 -41.06 3.64 11.09
C GLU A 84 -40.98 4.59 9.89
N PRO A 85 -41.93 4.52 8.94
CA PRO A 85 -41.88 5.27 7.70
C PRO A 85 -41.84 6.78 7.97
N ASN A 86 -40.66 7.37 7.79
CA ASN A 86 -40.46 8.81 7.86
C ASN A 86 -39.59 9.23 6.68
N GLU A 87 -40.25 9.58 5.57
CA GLU A 87 -39.58 9.94 4.32
C GLU A 87 -38.63 11.14 4.48
N SER A 88 -38.99 12.11 5.32
CA SER A 88 -38.13 13.28 5.57
C SER A 88 -36.84 12.88 6.28
N ARG A 89 -36.92 12.03 7.30
CA ARG A 89 -35.72 11.53 8.01
C ARG A 89 -34.90 10.58 7.15
N ALA A 90 -35.56 9.68 6.42
CA ALA A 90 -34.89 8.75 5.52
C ALA A 90 -34.09 9.51 4.45
N ASN A 91 -34.67 10.56 3.85
CA ASN A 91 -33.98 11.39 2.87
C ASN A 91 -32.79 12.15 3.47
N ALA A 92 -32.95 12.76 4.65
CA ALA A 92 -31.85 13.48 5.31
C ALA A 92 -30.66 12.56 5.67
N LEU A 93 -30.95 11.35 6.17
CA LEU A 93 -29.90 10.35 6.47
C LEU A 93 -29.26 9.79 5.20
N GLN A 94 -30.03 9.67 4.12
CA GLN A 94 -29.54 9.23 2.82
C GLN A 94 -28.64 10.29 2.15
N GLU A 95 -28.95 11.57 2.31
CA GLU A 95 -28.06 12.67 1.90
C GLU A 95 -26.73 12.62 2.68
N LEU A 96 -26.78 12.47 4.01
CA LEU A 96 -25.58 12.29 4.83
C LEU A 96 -24.75 11.07 4.40
N PHE A 97 -25.42 9.98 4.01
CA PHE A 97 -24.74 8.79 3.51
C PHE A 97 -24.02 9.05 2.19
N GLN A 98 -24.65 9.79 1.27
CA GLN A 98 -24.00 10.20 0.02
C GLN A 98 -22.83 11.15 0.26
N GLU A 99 -22.95 12.10 1.21
CA GLU A 99 -21.83 12.96 1.60
C GLU A 99 -20.65 12.13 2.13
N LEU A 100 -20.91 11.19 3.04
CA LEU A 100 -19.87 10.33 3.62
C LEU A 100 -19.20 9.44 2.57
N THR A 101 -19.97 8.97 1.57
CA THR A 101 -19.44 8.16 0.46
C THR A 101 -18.58 8.98 -0.51
N ARG A 102 -18.80 10.30 -0.60
CA ARG A 102 -17.99 11.21 -1.42
C ARG A 102 -16.66 11.61 -0.76
N VAL A 103 -16.45 11.28 0.51
CA VAL A 103 -15.19 11.57 1.20
C VAL A 103 -14.09 10.67 0.63
N ASP A 104 -13.29 11.23 -0.28
CA ASP A 104 -12.15 10.53 -0.90
C ASP A 104 -10.93 10.44 0.03
N LEU A 105 -10.01 9.52 -0.29
CA LEU A 105 -8.73 9.34 0.40
C LEU A 105 -7.91 10.62 0.53
N HIS A 106 -7.97 11.52 -0.45
CA HIS A 106 -7.28 12.82 -0.42
C HIS A 106 -7.83 13.78 0.64
N HIS A 107 -9.08 13.57 1.08
CA HIS A 107 -9.68 14.34 2.18
C HIS A 107 -9.32 13.72 3.53
N LEU A 108 -9.12 12.40 3.58
CA LEU A 108 -8.77 11.66 4.81
C LEU A 108 -7.30 11.82 5.18
N PHE A 109 -6.41 11.81 4.19
CA PHE A 109 -4.96 11.84 4.38
C PHE A 109 -4.37 13.12 3.78
N ASP A 110 -4.29 14.17 4.59
CA ASP A 110 -3.65 15.43 4.20
C ASP A 110 -2.12 15.35 4.39
N LYS A 111 -1.37 16.23 3.73
CA LYS A 111 0.10 16.29 3.84
C LYS A 111 0.57 16.40 5.30
N ALA A 112 -0.18 17.15 6.12
CA ALA A 112 0.09 17.32 7.55
C ALA A 112 0.09 15.98 8.33
N TYR A 113 -0.71 14.99 7.89
CA TYR A 113 -0.72 13.66 8.48
C TYR A 113 0.60 12.93 8.25
N PHE A 114 1.12 12.99 7.02
CA PHE A 114 2.38 12.33 6.67
C PHE A 114 3.59 13.01 7.32
N GLU A 115 3.50 14.30 7.66
CA GLU A 115 4.53 15.02 8.41
C GLU A 115 4.50 14.70 9.91
N ASN A 116 3.31 14.51 10.52
CA ASN A 116 3.18 14.13 11.93
C ASN A 116 1.98 13.21 12.18
N PRO A 117 2.16 11.88 12.09
CA PRO A 117 1.07 10.92 12.28
C PRO A 117 0.64 10.77 13.75
N ALA A 118 1.50 11.15 14.71
CA ALA A 118 1.23 11.01 16.15
C ALA A 118 0.40 12.17 16.74
N ALA A 119 0.06 13.18 15.92
CA ALA A 119 -0.79 14.27 16.36
C ALA A 119 -2.22 13.78 16.61
N PRO A 120 -2.79 14.01 17.82
CA PRO A 120 -4.18 13.64 18.10
C PRO A 120 -5.19 14.40 17.22
N ASP A 121 -4.83 15.59 16.74
CA ASP A 121 -5.60 16.41 15.80
C ASP A 121 -5.30 16.09 14.32
N SER A 122 -4.70 14.93 14.05
CA SER A 122 -4.44 14.48 12.68
C SER A 122 -5.72 14.43 11.85
N ALA A 123 -5.60 14.81 10.58
CA ALA A 123 -6.70 14.94 9.63
C ALA A 123 -7.73 13.79 9.66
N PRO A 124 -7.33 12.49 9.63
CA PRO A 124 -8.30 11.40 9.57
C PRO A 124 -9.09 11.24 10.87
N HIS A 125 -8.44 11.31 12.04
CA HIS A 125 -9.10 11.14 13.33
C HIS A 125 -10.10 12.28 13.61
N ARG A 126 -9.73 13.52 13.26
CA ARG A 126 -10.60 14.68 13.39
C ARG A 126 -11.86 14.55 12.52
N LEU A 127 -11.70 14.12 11.26
CA LEU A 127 -12.84 13.92 10.36
C LEU A 127 -13.77 12.82 10.85
N LEU A 128 -13.22 11.70 11.31
CA LEU A 128 -14.01 10.61 11.90
C LEU A 128 -14.82 11.09 13.12
N GLN A 129 -14.19 11.84 14.03
CA GLN A 129 -14.89 12.41 15.18
C GLN A 129 -15.99 13.40 14.76
N GLN A 130 -15.72 14.26 13.79
CA GLN A 130 -16.71 15.21 13.27
C GLN A 130 -17.91 14.47 12.66
N TRP A 131 -17.67 13.44 11.86
CA TRP A 131 -18.73 12.63 11.26
C TRP A 131 -19.53 11.85 12.31
N GLN A 132 -18.85 11.28 13.31
CA GLN A 132 -19.52 10.61 14.41
C GLN A 132 -20.45 11.58 15.16
N GLN A 133 -19.97 12.78 15.48
CA GLN A 133 -20.79 13.82 16.12
C GLN A 133 -21.96 14.26 15.25
N ARG A 134 -21.77 14.46 13.94
CA ARG A 134 -22.86 14.82 13.01
C ARG A 134 -23.93 13.73 12.96
N ILE A 135 -23.53 12.46 12.91
CA ILE A 135 -24.47 11.33 12.92
C ILE A 135 -25.21 11.26 14.25
N GLU A 136 -24.52 11.40 15.38
CA GLU A 136 -25.16 11.41 16.71
C GLU A 136 -26.15 12.57 16.87
N GLN A 137 -25.84 13.75 16.35
CA GLN A 137 -26.77 14.89 16.31
C GLN A 137 -27.98 14.61 15.43
N ALA A 138 -27.78 14.05 14.23
CA ALA A 138 -28.86 13.68 13.33
C ALA A 138 -29.79 12.60 13.92
N LEU A 139 -29.26 11.71 14.77
CA LEU A 139 -30.03 10.67 15.46
C LEU A 139 -30.76 11.21 16.71
N ASN A 140 -30.18 12.17 17.43
CA ASN A 140 -30.75 12.72 18.67
C ASN A 140 -31.72 13.89 18.45
N THR A 141 -31.75 14.50 17.27
CA THR A 141 -32.71 15.57 16.97
C THR A 141 -34.09 14.94 16.76
N ASN A 142 -34.88 14.96 17.83
CA ASN A 142 -36.24 14.42 17.93
C ASN A 142 -37.22 15.23 17.06
#